data_AF-A0A0G1A5L8-F1
#
_entry.id   AF-A0A0G1A5L8-F1
#
_cell.length_a   1.000
_cell.length_b   1.000
_cell.length_c   1.000
_cell.angle_alpha   90.00
_cell.angle_beta   90.00
_cell.angle_gamma   90.00
#
_symmetry.space_group_name_H-M   'P 1'
#
loop_
_entity.id
_entity.type
_entity.pdbx_description
1 polymer ?
#
loop_
_entity_poly.entity_id
_entity_poly.type
_entity_poly.pdbx_seq_one_letter_code
_entity_poly.pdbx_strand_id
1 'polypeptide(L)'
;DELVQILEEEYEKVTNLPKDPNISRNMTGYYAFSWRRHEHAIHPMTTAVILETGVLTNPHEAKMLINDPSTPAKAIAQALVRYLNAHVVL
;
A
#
# COMPACT_ATOMS: atom_id res chain seq x y z
N ASP A 1 -2.39 -12.76 -2.09
CA ASP A 1 -2.58 -11.31 -2.02
C ASP A 1 -1.94 -10.62 -3.22
N GLU A 2 -2.57 -10.75 -4.40
CA GLU A 2 -2.02 -10.23 -5.67
C GLU A 2 -1.82 -8.71 -5.66
N LEU A 3 -2.79 -7.95 -5.12
CA LEU A 3 -2.65 -6.49 -4.96
C LEU A 3 -1.41 -6.11 -4.14
N VAL A 4 -1.15 -6.81 -3.03
CA VAL A 4 0.00 -6.55 -2.16
C VAL A 4 1.30 -6.80 -2.91
N GLN A 5 1.39 -7.91 -3.63
CA GLN A 5 2.58 -8.23 -4.43
C GLN A 5 2.84 -7.17 -5.50
N ILE A 6 1.82 -6.75 -6.25
CA ILE A 6 1.95 -5.72 -7.28
C ILE A 6 2.37 -4.38 -6.68
N LEU A 7 1.81 -4.00 -5.52
CA LEU A 7 2.21 -2.79 -4.81
C LEU A 7 3.66 -2.85 -4.35
N GLU A 8 4.10 -3.96 -3.73
CA GLU A 8 5.49 -4.13 -3.29
C GLU A 8 6.46 -4.01 -4.47
N GLU A 9 6.18 -4.72 -5.58
CA GLU A 9 7.01 -4.70 -6.79
C GLU A 9 7.14 -3.28 -7.39
N GLU A 10 6.02 -2.58 -7.64
CA GLU A 10 6.08 -1.26 -8.29
C GLU A 10 6.57 -0.18 -7.32
N TYR A 11 6.26 -0.28 -6.03
CA TYR A 11 6.69 0.70 -5.03
C TYR A 11 8.20 0.64 -4.83
N GLU A 12 8.78 -0.56 -4.65
CA GLU A 12 10.23 -0.74 -4.54
C GLU A 12 10.94 -0.27 -5.82
N LYS A 13 10.43 -0.65 -6.99
CA LYS A 13 11.01 -0.25 -8.28
C LYS A 13 11.05 1.27 -8.50
N VAL A 14 10.01 2.00 -8.08
CA VAL A 14 9.90 3.45 -8.32
C VAL A 14 10.60 4.28 -7.23
N THR A 15 10.52 3.84 -5.97
CA THR A 15 11.05 4.60 -4.82
C THR A 15 12.44 4.15 -4.39
N ASN A 16 12.88 2.96 -4.82
CA ASN A 16 14.09 2.28 -4.34
C ASN A 16 14.09 2.03 -2.82
N LEU A 17 12.91 2.00 -2.20
CA LEU A 17 12.73 1.58 -0.80
C LEU A 17 12.43 0.08 -0.75
N PRO A 18 13.23 -0.71 0.00
CA PRO A 18 12.98 -2.14 0.12
C PRO A 18 11.74 -2.41 0.97
N LYS A 19 11.11 -3.57 0.76
CA LYS A 19 10.08 -4.08 1.67
C LYS A 19 10.60 -4.19 3.09
N ASP A 20 9.81 -3.72 4.06
CA ASP A 20 10.10 -3.91 5.49
C ASP A 20 9.86 -5.38 5.88
N PRO A 21 10.89 -6.11 6.37
CA PRO A 21 10.75 -7.50 6.80
C PRO A 21 9.85 -7.69 8.02
N ASN A 22 9.50 -6.62 8.74
CA ASN A 22 8.64 -6.68 9.92
C ASN A 22 7.14 -6.70 9.59
N ILE A 23 6.76 -6.51 8.31
CA ILE A 23 5.37 -6.61 7.87
C ILE A 23 4.87 -8.04 8.08
N SER A 24 3.75 -8.17 8.80
CA SER A 24 3.16 -9.47 9.11
C SER A 24 1.65 -9.46 8.92
N ARG A 25 1.08 -10.65 8.72
CA ARG A 25 -0.38 -10.83 8.60
C ARG A 25 -1.15 -10.32 9.83
N ASN A 26 -0.52 -10.28 11.00
CA ASN A 26 -1.16 -9.76 12.22
C ASN A 26 -1.48 -8.26 12.14
N MET A 27 -0.84 -7.52 11.22
CA MET A 27 -1.13 -6.11 10.98
C MET A 27 -2.49 -5.88 10.29
N THR A 28 -3.16 -6.91 9.77
CA THR A 28 -4.54 -6.79 9.25
C THR A 28 -5.59 -6.64 10.36
N GLY A 29 -5.19 -6.65 11.64
CA GLY A 29 -6.05 -6.36 12.78
C GLY A 29 -6.43 -4.88 12.94
N TYR A 30 -6.00 -4.01 12.04
CA TYR A 30 -6.29 -2.57 12.07
C TYR A 30 -7.80 -2.28 12.06
N TYR A 31 -8.21 -1.17 12.69
CA TYR A 31 -9.63 -0.86 12.89
C TYR A 31 -10.38 -0.75 11.56
N ALA A 32 -9.74 -0.26 10.50
CA ALA A 32 -10.35 -0.12 9.17
C ALA A 32 -10.77 -1.46 8.56
N PHE A 33 -10.21 -2.60 9.00
CA PHE A 33 -10.56 -3.94 8.53
C PHE A 33 -11.48 -4.70 9.49
N SER A 34 -11.69 -4.18 10.70
CA SER A 34 -12.43 -4.86 11.77
C SER A 34 -13.95 -4.60 11.67
N TRP A 35 -14.58 -4.98 10.55
CA TRP A 35 -16.00 -4.76 10.23
C TRP A 35 -17.00 -5.29 11.27
N ARG A 36 -16.61 -6.31 12.05
CA ARG A 36 -17.44 -6.84 13.14
C ARG A 36 -17.44 -5.96 14.39
N ARG A 37 -16.47 -5.04 14.51
CA ARG A 37 -16.21 -4.25 15.72
C ARG A 37 -16.44 -2.75 15.54
N HIS A 38 -16.40 -2.24 14.30
CA HIS A 38 -16.51 -0.80 14.01
C HIS A 38 -17.52 -0.52 12.91
N GLU A 39 -18.30 0.53 13.10
CA GLU A 39 -19.33 0.99 12.17
C GLU A 39 -18.75 1.50 10.84
N HIS A 40 -17.58 2.16 10.89
CA HIS A 40 -16.92 2.76 9.71
C HIS A 40 -15.74 1.95 9.19
N ALA A 41 -15.79 0.63 9.35
CA ALA A 41 -14.81 -0.28 8.76
C ALA A 41 -15.17 -0.65 7.32
N ILE A 42 -14.15 -1.03 6.54
CA ILE A 42 -14.28 -1.48 5.17
C ILE A 42 -15.09 -2.78 5.13
N HIS A 43 -15.98 -2.89 4.14
CA HIS A 43 -16.77 -4.10 3.92
C HIS A 43 -15.85 -5.31 3.65
N PRO A 44 -16.11 -6.50 4.23
CA PRO A 44 -15.21 -7.66 4.11
C PRO A 44 -15.01 -8.21 2.69
N MET A 45 -15.85 -7.80 1.74
CA MET A 45 -15.73 -8.18 0.31
C MET A 45 -15.00 -7.12 -0.53
N THR A 46 -14.57 -6.01 0.06
CA THR A 46 -13.79 -4.99 -0.65
C THR A 46 -12.30 -5.35 -0.56
N THR A 47 -11.63 -5.49 -1.70
CA THR A 47 -10.16 -5.61 -1.74
C THR A 47 -9.53 -4.39 -1.09
N ALA A 48 -8.73 -4.58 -0.04
CA ALA A 48 -8.13 -3.48 0.71
C ALA A 48 -6.75 -3.85 1.28
N VAL A 49 -5.92 -2.83 1.49
CA VAL A 49 -4.56 -2.93 2.03
C VAL A 49 -4.23 -1.64 2.80
N ILE A 50 -3.37 -1.75 3.81
CA ILE A 50 -2.68 -0.60 4.42
C ILE A 50 -1.27 -0.62 3.88
N LEU A 51 -0.83 0.50 3.34
CA LEU A 51 0.51 0.66 2.77
C LEU A 51 1.29 1.65 3.64
N GLU A 52 2.31 1.16 4.33
CA GLU A 52 3.33 2.00 4.95
C GLU A 52 4.31 2.43 3.86
N THR A 53 4.39 3.75 3.61
CA THR A 53 5.09 4.31 2.44
C THR A 53 6.57 4.63 2.70
N GLY A 54 7.00 4.54 3.96
CA GLY A 54 8.34 4.80 4.44
C GLY A 54 8.31 5.41 5.84
N VAL A 55 9.47 5.81 6.35
CA VAL A 55 9.68 6.25 7.72
C VAL A 55 10.02 7.74 7.76
N LEU A 56 9.12 8.56 8.31
CA LEU A 56 9.31 10.02 8.39
C LEU A 56 10.46 10.45 9.31
N THR A 57 10.91 9.59 10.23
CA THR A 57 12.08 9.86 11.08
C THR A 57 13.40 9.56 10.38
N ASN A 58 13.39 8.88 9.22
CA ASN A 58 14.55 8.76 8.34
C ASN A 58 14.61 9.99 7.43
N PRO A 59 15.63 10.87 7.53
CA PRO A 59 15.71 12.09 6.72
C PRO A 59 15.74 11.84 5.21
N HIS A 60 16.29 10.70 4.77
CA HIS A 60 16.36 10.35 3.35
C HIS A 60 14.97 10.04 2.79
N GLU A 61 14.21 9.21 3.50
CA GLU A 61 12.85 8.83 3.12
C GLU A 61 11.88 9.99 3.28
N ALA A 62 11.98 10.74 4.38
CA ALA A 62 11.19 11.93 4.62
C ALA A 62 11.36 12.97 3.52
N LYS A 63 12.58 13.13 2.97
CA LYS A 63 12.83 14.04 1.85
C LYS A 63 11.99 13.65 0.63
N MET A 64 11.90 12.37 0.30
CA MET A 64 11.02 11.90 -0.79
C MET A 64 9.55 12.08 -0.40
N LEU A 65 9.12 11.56 0.74
CA LEU A 65 7.71 11.56 1.15
C LEU A 65 7.11 12.96 1.31
N ILE A 66 7.91 13.94 1.73
CA ILE A 66 7.45 15.31 2.00
C ILE A 66 7.72 16.25 0.81
N ASN A 67 8.93 16.21 0.23
CA ASN A 67 9.32 17.19 -0.78
C ASN A 67 9.07 16.70 -2.22
N ASP A 68 8.94 15.39 -2.42
CA ASP A 68 8.56 14.80 -3.71
C ASP A 68 7.50 13.69 -3.53
N PRO A 69 6.30 14.03 -3.03
CA PRO A 69 5.22 13.05 -2.86
C PRO A 69 4.71 12.50 -4.21
N SER A 70 5.12 13.10 -5.34
CA SER A 70 4.71 12.66 -6.68
C SER A 70 5.25 11.28 -7.03
N THR A 71 6.48 10.97 -6.58
CA THR A 71 7.15 9.69 -6.80
C THR A 71 6.38 8.51 -6.15
N PRO A 72 6.13 8.49 -4.83
CA PRO A 72 5.36 7.41 -4.21
C PRO A 72 3.90 7.37 -4.70
N ALA A 73 3.27 8.52 -4.95
CA ALA A 73 1.91 8.55 -5.50
C ALA A 73 1.82 7.91 -6.89
N LYS A 74 2.80 8.17 -7.76
CA LYS A 74 2.90 7.54 -9.10
C LYS A 74 3.05 6.02 -8.98
N ALA A 75 3.90 5.55 -8.07
CA ALA A 75 4.10 4.12 -7.84
C ALA A 75 2.79 3.42 -7.46
N ILE A 76 2.05 4.01 -6.51
CA ILE A 76 0.74 3.50 -6.06
C ILE A 76 -0.26 3.50 -7.21
N ALA A 77 -0.35 4.59 -7.97
CA ALA A 77 -1.27 4.69 -9.10
C ALA A 77 -0.99 3.63 -10.18
N GLN A 78 0.29 3.42 -10.52
CA GLN A 78 0.70 2.40 -11.50
C GLN A 78 0.37 0.99 -11.03
N ALA A 79 0.62 0.67 -9.77
CA ALA A 79 0.26 -0.61 -9.16
C ALA A 79 -1.26 -0.86 -9.22
N LEU A 80 -2.06 0.14 -8.86
CA LEU A 80 -3.53 0.02 -8.88
C LEU A 80 -4.06 -0.16 -10.30
N VAL A 81 -3.56 0.59 -11.29
CA VAL A 81 -3.95 0.42 -12.69
C VAL A 81 -3.56 -0.98 -13.19
N ARG A 82 -2.36 -1.47 -12.86
CA ARG A 82 -1.91 -2.84 -13.21
C ARG A 82 -2.84 -3.90 -12.62
N TYR A 83 -3.16 -3.79 -11.33
CA TYR A 83 -4.08 -4.69 -10.63
C TYR A 83 -5.48 -4.67 -11.25
N LEU A 84 -6.05 -3.48 -11.47
CA LEU A 84 -7.39 -3.34 -12.04
C LEU A 84 -7.46 -3.91 -13.46
N ASN A 85 -6.48 -3.64 -14.32
CA ASN A 85 -6.45 -4.20 -15.68
C ASN A 85 -6.36 -5.73 -15.71
N ALA A 86 -5.74 -6.36 -14.71
CA ALA A 86 -5.69 -7.82 -14.59
C ALA A 86 -7.03 -8.44 -14.17
N HIS A 87 -7.93 -7.66 -13.57
CA HIS A 87 -9.23 -8.12 -13.04
C HIS A 87 -10.44 -7.50 -13.75
N VAL A 88 -10.25 -6.60 -14.71
CA VAL A 88 -11.31 -6.19 -15.62
C VAL A 88 -11.65 -7.39 -16.52
N VAL A 89 -12.81 -7.97 -16.28
CA VAL A 89 -13.46 -8.88 -17.23
C VAL A 89 -14.18 -8.00 -18.26
N LEU A 90 -13.69 -7.99 -19.50
CA LEU A 90 -14.45 -7.47 -20.65
C LEU A 90 -15.49 -8.50 -21.10
#